data_AF-A0A497QL38-F1
#
_entry.id   AF-A0A497QL38-F1
#
_cell.length_a   1.000
_cell.length_b   1.000
_cell.length_c   1.000
_cell.angle_alpha   90.00
_cell.angle_beta   90.00
_cell.angle_gamma   90.00
#
_symmetry.space_group_name_H-M   'P 1'
#
loop_
_entity.id
_entity.type
_entity.pdbx_description
1 polymer ?
#
loop_
_entity_poly.entity_id
_entity_poly.type
_entity_poly.pdbx_seq_one_letter_code
_entity_poly.pdbx_strand_id
1 'polypeptide(L)'
;MKKSEKLQQNLELLKRKMNHLETEQKRLATEKKVKSRAVHGKKEAEEIDKKLKHIVLEKRRILQEEKKIKQKLFVLQKKEQKKEQKKKN
;
A
#
# COMPACT_ATOMS: atom_id res chain seq x y z
N MET A 1 -0.81 -21.22 -11.66
CA MET A 1 -0.37 -19.82 -11.70
C MET A 1 1.14 -19.75 -11.66
N LYS A 2 1.74 -18.98 -12.58
CA LYS A 2 3.18 -18.71 -12.57
C LYS A 2 3.53 -17.81 -11.39
N LYS A 3 4.74 -17.94 -10.87
CA LYS A 3 5.23 -17.14 -9.71
C LYS A 3 5.18 -15.63 -9.99
N SER A 4 5.39 -15.21 -11.24
CA SER A 4 5.29 -13.82 -11.70
C SER A 4 3.85 -13.30 -11.63
N GLU A 5 2.86 -14.08 -12.10
CA GLU A 5 1.43 -13.74 -12.03
C GLU A 5 0.99 -13.54 -10.57
N LYS A 6 1.40 -14.43 -9.66
CA LYS A 6 1.09 -14.29 -8.22
C LYS A 6 1.69 -13.01 -7.62
N LEU A 7 2.91 -12.63 -8.03
CA LEU A 7 3.53 -11.39 -7.58
C LEU A 7 2.84 -10.14 -8.16
N GLN A 8 2.32 -10.21 -9.40
CA GLN A 8 1.52 -9.15 -10.01
C GLN A 8 0.16 -8.98 -9.29
N GLN A 9 -0.53 -10.08 -8.99
CA GLN A 9 -1.76 -10.04 -8.18
C GLN A 9 -1.50 -9.43 -6.80
N ASN A 10 -0.39 -9.78 -6.16
CA ASN A 10 -0.02 -9.18 -4.88
C ASN A 10 0.22 -7.66 -5.00
N LEU A 11 0.86 -7.19 -6.08
CA LEU A 11 1.00 -5.74 -6.32
C LEU A 11 -0.35 -5.06 -6.48
N GLU A 12 -1.27 -5.69 -7.20
CA GLU A 12 -2.61 -5.15 -7.39
C GLU A 12 -3.38 -5.06 -6.07
N LEU A 13 -3.30 -6.08 -5.23
CA LEU A 13 -3.87 -6.08 -3.88
C LEU A 13 -3.27 -4.96 -3.01
N LEU A 14 -1.95 -4.80 -3.04
CA LEU A 14 -1.28 -3.71 -2.31
C LEU A 14 -1.72 -2.33 -2.81
N LYS A 15 -1.90 -2.14 -4.11
CA LYS A 15 -2.45 -0.90 -4.69
C LYS A 15 -3.87 -0.63 -4.22
N ARG A 16 -4.75 -1.65 -4.25
CA ARG A 16 -6.13 -1.53 -3.75
C ARG A 16 -6.13 -1.15 -2.25
N LYS A 17 -5.27 -1.77 -1.45
CA LYS A 17 -5.12 -1.44 -0.02
C LYS A 17 -4.61 0.00 0.17
N MET A 18 -3.64 0.45 -0.63
CA MET A 18 -3.14 1.82 -0.58
C MET A 18 -4.26 2.84 -0.87
N ASN A 19 -5.03 2.61 -1.93
CA ASN A 19 -6.16 3.47 -2.29
C ASN A 19 -7.22 3.52 -1.18
N HIS A 20 -7.52 2.37 -0.56
CA HIS A 20 -8.45 2.31 0.57
C HIS A 20 -7.96 3.16 1.75
N LEU A 21 -6.69 3.03 2.12
CA LEU A 21 -6.07 3.82 3.19
C LEU A 21 -6.02 5.32 2.87
N GLU A 22 -5.87 5.71 1.60
CA GLU A 22 -5.99 7.11 1.17
C GLU A 22 -7.39 7.66 1.35
N THR A 23 -8.41 6.92 0.95
CA THR A 23 -9.80 7.30 1.15
C THR A 23 -10.13 7.40 2.64
N GLU A 24 -9.71 6.42 3.45
CA GLU A 24 -9.91 6.42 4.89
C GLU A 24 -9.19 7.59 5.57
N GLN A 25 -7.95 7.88 5.19
CA GLN A 25 -7.19 9.02 5.70
C GLN A 25 -7.91 10.34 5.41
N LYS A 26 -8.41 10.53 4.19
CA LYS A 26 -9.18 11.74 3.82
C LYS A 26 -10.45 11.86 4.65
N ARG A 27 -11.20 10.77 4.82
CA ARG A 27 -12.42 10.73 5.64
C ARG A 27 -12.12 11.12 7.09
N LEU A 28 -11.13 10.48 7.71
CA LEU A 28 -10.73 10.75 9.09
C LEU A 28 -10.19 12.17 9.27
N ALA A 29 -9.44 12.71 8.30
CA ALA A 29 -8.95 14.09 8.37
C ALA A 29 -10.12 15.11 8.37
N THR A 30 -11.17 14.85 7.60
CA THR A 30 -12.40 15.66 7.61
C THR A 30 -13.15 15.51 8.94
N GLU A 31 -13.31 14.28 9.43
CA GLU A 31 -13.97 13.99 10.70
C GLU A 31 -13.26 14.66 11.88
N LYS A 32 -11.92 14.63 11.89
CA LYS A 32 -11.10 15.31 12.90
C LYS A 32 -11.42 16.80 12.97
N LYS A 33 -11.51 17.48 11.83
CA LYS A 33 -11.82 18.92 11.76
C LYS A 33 -13.18 19.25 12.36
N VAL A 34 -14.17 18.39 12.13
CA VAL A 34 -15.52 18.55 12.70
C VAL A 34 -15.46 18.34 14.21
N LYS A 35 -14.86 17.24 14.67
CA LYS A 35 -14.77 16.89 16.09
C LYS A 35 -13.93 17.90 16.89
N SER A 36 -12.84 18.43 16.33
CA SER A 36 -12.02 19.44 17.00
C SER A 36 -12.74 20.77 17.25
N ARG A 37 -13.80 21.06 16.50
CA ARG A 37 -14.62 22.27 16.66
C ARG A 37 -15.80 22.06 17.62
N ALA A 38 -16.11 20.82 17.97
CA ALA A 38 -17.18 20.50 18.91
C ALA A 38 -16.68 20.68 20.35
N VAL A 39 -17.51 21.28 21.21
CA VAL A 39 -17.20 21.58 22.63
C VAL A 39 -16.74 20.34 23.40
N HIS A 40 -17.28 19.16 23.07
CA HIS A 40 -16.93 17.89 23.71
C HIS A 40 -16.07 16.96 22.82
N GLY A 41 -15.68 17.38 21.61
CA GLY A 41 -15.07 16.50 20.61
C GLY A 41 -13.56 16.25 20.76
N LYS A 42 -12.94 16.70 21.87
CA LYS A 42 -11.49 16.62 22.07
C LYS A 42 -10.98 15.18 22.17
N LYS A 43 -11.73 14.29 22.85
CA LYS A 43 -11.37 12.88 22.98
C LYS A 43 -11.47 12.15 21.64
N GLU A 44 -12.55 12.39 20.89
CA GLU A 44 -12.77 11.81 19.56
C GLU A 44 -11.71 12.29 18.55
N ALA A 45 -11.32 13.57 18.61
CA ALA A 45 -10.25 14.09 17.77
C ALA A 45 -8.90 13.41 18.05
N GLU A 46 -8.61 13.06 19.31
CA GLU A 46 -7.40 12.34 19.69
C GLU A 46 -7.42 10.87 19.22
N GLU A 47 -8.57 10.20 19.30
CA GLU A 47 -8.74 8.86 18.75
C GLU A 47 -8.56 8.83 17.22
N ILE A 48 -9.09 9.84 16.53
CA ILE A 48 -8.89 10.01 15.09
C ILE A 48 -7.41 10.22 14.77
N ASP A 49 -6.66 10.96 15.61
CA ASP A 49 -5.21 11.09 15.44
C ASP A 49 -4.45 9.78 15.60
N LYS A 50 -4.86 8.92 16.55
CA LYS A 50 -4.27 7.57 16.70
C LYS A 50 -4.52 6.73 15.44
N LYS A 51 -5.74 6.78 14.89
CA LYS A 51 -6.09 6.10 13.63
C LYS A 51 -5.28 6.64 12.43
N LEU A 52 -5.14 7.95 12.30
CA LEU A 52 -4.34 8.57 11.24
C LEU A 52 -2.86 8.18 11.32
N LYS A 53 -2.27 8.13 12.53
CA LYS A 53 -0.90 7.63 12.73
C LYS A 53 -0.76 6.17 12.29
N HIS A 54 -1.74 5.33 12.64
CA HIS A 54 -1.76 3.93 12.21
C HIS A 54 -1.79 3.80 10.67
N ILE A 55 -2.64 4.57 9.99
CA ILE A 55 -2.72 4.57 8.52
C ILE A 55 -1.36 4.94 7.90
N VAL A 56 -0.67 5.95 8.42
CA VAL A 56 0.65 6.34 7.90
C VAL A 56 1.66 5.19 8.03
N LEU A 57 1.66 4.48 9.16
CA LEU A 57 2.53 3.32 9.35
C LEU A 57 2.19 2.18 8.38
N GLU A 58 0.90 1.90 8.15
CA GLU A 58 0.48 0.89 7.18
C GLU A 58 0.88 1.24 5.76
N LYS A 59 0.67 2.49 5.33
CA LYS A 59 1.12 2.96 4.01
C LYS A 59 2.62 2.77 3.81
N ARG A 60 3.42 3.08 4.84
CA ARG A 60 4.88 2.86 4.82
C ARG A 60 5.23 1.39 4.66
N ARG A 61 4.52 0.48 5.34
CA ARG A 61 4.70 -0.98 5.19
C ARG A 61 4.37 -1.43 3.77
N ILE A 62 3.24 -0.98 3.20
CA ILE A 62 2.84 -1.30 1.83
C ILE A 62 3.90 -0.89 0.82
N LEU A 63 4.47 0.33 0.93
CA LEU A 63 5.54 0.80 0.04
C LEU A 63 6.79 -0.08 0.11
N GLN A 64 7.15 -0.54 1.31
CA GLN A 64 8.29 -1.45 1.48
C GLN A 64 8.03 -2.83 0.86
N GLU A 65 6.83 -3.37 1.02
CA GLU A 65 6.43 -4.63 0.40
C GLU A 65 6.37 -4.52 -1.12
N GLU A 66 5.83 -3.42 -1.64
CA GLU A 66 5.79 -3.13 -3.07
C GLU A 66 7.21 -3.11 -3.67
N LYS A 67 8.17 -2.44 -3.00
CA LYS A 67 9.57 -2.41 -3.42
C LYS A 67 10.17 -3.82 -3.48
N LYS A 68 9.94 -4.65 -2.45
CA LYS A 68 10.41 -6.04 -2.41
C LYS A 68 9.82 -6.88 -3.54
N ILE A 69 8.53 -6.72 -3.84
CA ILE A 69 7.86 -7.46 -4.90
C ILE A 69 8.37 -7.03 -6.28
N LYS A 70 8.53 -5.72 -6.52
CA LYS A 70 9.10 -5.19 -7.78
C LYS A 70 10.51 -5.74 -8.04
N GLN A 71 11.37 -5.79 -7.01
CA GLN A 71 12.69 -6.40 -7.13
C GLN A 71 12.63 -7.88 -7.52
N LYS A 72 11.74 -8.66 -6.88
CA LYS A 72 11.55 -10.08 -7.21
C LYS A 72 11.06 -10.27 -8.65
N LEU A 73 10.11 -9.45 -9.09
CA LEU A 73 9.60 -9.48 -10.46
C LEU A 73 10.70 -9.18 -11.48
N PHE A 74 11.51 -8.15 -11.23
CA PHE A 74 12.63 -7.79 -12.10
C PHE A 74 13.62 -8.95 -12.27
N VAL A 75 13.99 -9.63 -11.18
CA VAL A 75 14.90 -10.79 -11.25
C VAL A 75 14.29 -11.93 -12.04
N LEU A 76 12.99 -12.21 -11.89
CA LEU A 76 12.30 -13.24 -12.65
C LEU A 76 12.27 -12.93 -14.15
N GLN A 77 11.90 -11.69 -14.52
CA GLN A 77 11.89 -11.23 -15.91
C GLN A 77 13.28 -11.32 -16.55
N LYS A 78 14.33 -10.91 -15.84
CA LYS A 78 15.72 -11.03 -16.32
C LYS A 78 16.13 -12.48 -16.55
N LYS A 79 15.68 -13.42 -15.72
CA LYS A 79 15.94 -14.86 -15.91
C LYS A 79 15.21 -15.41 -17.13
N GLU A 80 13.97 -15.00 -17.35
CA GLU A 80 13.18 -15.41 -18.53
C GLU A 80 13.81 -14.88 -19.83
N GLN A 81 14.19 -13.60 -19.87
CA GLN A 81 14.90 -12.98 -21.02
C GLN A 81 16.19 -13.74 -21.37
N LYS A 82 17.02 -14.09 -20.38
CA LYS A 82 18.25 -14.86 -20.61
C LYS A 82 17.97 -16.26 -21.15
N LYS A 83 16.91 -16.92 -20.70
CA LYS A 83 16.50 -18.24 -21.22
C LYS A 83 16.02 -18.14 -22.67
N GLU A 84 15.26 -17.10 -23.00
CA GLU A 84 14.73 -16.89 -24.34
C GLU A 84 15.86 -16.58 -25.34
N GLN A 85 16.84 -15.77 -24.94
CA GLN A 85 17.98 -15.44 -25.79
C GLN A 85 18.87 -16.66 -26.07
N LYS A 86 19.04 -17.57 -25.11
CA LYS A 86 19.74 -18.85 -25.30
C LYS A 86 19.00 -19.86 -26.20
N LYS A 87 17.70 -19.66 -26.46
CA LYS A 87 16.91 -20.51 -27.37
C LYS A 87 16.92 -19.99 -28.81
N LYS A 88 17.30 -18.73 -29.02
CA LYS A 88 17.35 -18.08 -30.33
C LYS A 88 18.75 -18.10 -30.97
N ASN A 89 19.77 -18.46 -30.19
CA ASN A 89 21.15 -18.71 -30.63
C ASN A 89 21.41 -20.22 -30.58
#